data_AF-A0A2S8F627-F1
#
_entry.id   AF-A0A2S8F627-F1
#
_cell.length_a   1.000
_cell.length_b   1.000
_cell.length_c   1.000
_cell.angle_alpha   90.00
_cell.angle_beta   90.00
_cell.angle_gamma   90.00
#
_symmetry.space_group_name_H-M   'P 1'
#
loop_
_entity.id
_entity.type
_entity.pdbx_description
1 polymer ?
#
loop_
_entity_poly.entity_id
_entity_poly.type
_entity_poly.pdbx_seq_one_letter_code
_entity_poly.pdbx_strand_id
1 'polypeptide(L)'
;MGWTYPYVSSRKQLIQQRVESWERENNGITITTTCLAHCFRGGRFSGVLWAVWKRKFTSDGKPVEPDQRWISCDLIRYHSGEWGYKDMEESMLPYYYSCPQKYLDLVPLEQYGGNVEWRELVRQHHENQREKRRRKRSQMSHV
;
A
#
# COMPACT_ATOMS: atom_id res chain seq x y z
N MET A 1 5.86 7.98 15.33
CA MET A 1 5.76 6.74 14.56
C MET A 1 7.17 6.20 14.26
N GLY A 2 7.63 5.26 15.09
CA GLY A 2 8.95 4.63 15.00
C GLY A 2 8.96 3.40 14.08
N TRP A 3 10.02 2.61 14.13
CA TRP A 3 10.07 1.29 13.48
C TRP A 3 9.52 0.23 14.44
N THR A 4 8.69 -0.67 13.92
CA THR A 4 8.17 -1.83 14.64
C THR A 4 8.85 -3.09 14.12
N TYR A 5 9.37 -3.92 15.02
CA TYR A 5 10.03 -5.20 14.70
C TYR A 5 9.21 -6.34 15.27
N PRO A 6 8.29 -6.93 14.49
CA PRO A 6 7.58 -8.12 14.93
C PRO A 6 8.52 -9.32 14.91
N TYR A 7 8.20 -10.33 15.73
CA TYR A 7 8.93 -11.59 15.74
C TYR A 7 8.60 -12.42 14.48
N VAL A 8 9.29 -12.12 13.38
CA VAL A 8 9.15 -12.81 12.09
C VAL A 8 10.50 -13.17 11.50
N SER A 9 10.61 -14.37 10.94
CA SER A 9 11.87 -14.90 10.42
C SER A 9 12.19 -14.41 9.00
N SER A 10 11.22 -13.84 8.28
CA SER A 10 11.42 -13.42 6.89
C SER A 10 10.53 -12.25 6.47
N ARG A 11 10.98 -11.51 5.44
CA ARG A 11 10.17 -10.49 4.75
C ARG A 11 8.82 -11.03 4.27
N LYS A 12 8.76 -12.28 3.83
CA LYS A 12 7.51 -12.89 3.33
C LYS A 12 6.50 -13.00 4.46
N GLN A 13 6.92 -13.49 5.63
CA GLN A 13 6.07 -13.55 6.82
C GLN A 13 5.65 -12.17 7.29
N LEU A 14 6.58 -11.20 7.29
CA LEU A 14 6.23 -9.81 7.60
C LEU A 14 5.15 -9.27 6.67
N ILE A 15 5.32 -9.42 5.35
CA ILE A 15 4.32 -8.99 4.36
C ILE A 15 2.99 -9.70 4.60
N GLN A 16 2.99 -11.02 4.82
CA GLN A 16 1.78 -11.79 5.07
C GLN A 16 1.02 -11.28 6.30
N GLN A 17 1.73 -11.06 7.41
CA GLN A 17 1.15 -10.49 8.63
C GLN A 17 0.58 -9.09 8.38
N ARG A 18 1.28 -8.26 7.59
CA ARG A 18 0.85 -6.88 7.30
C ARG A 18 -0.36 -6.80 6.38
N VAL A 19 -0.60 -7.79 5.54
CA VAL A 19 -1.73 -7.83 4.59
C VAL A 19 -2.83 -8.79 5.01
N GLU A 20 -2.69 -9.41 6.18
CA GLU A 20 -3.72 -10.25 6.77
C GLU A 20 -4.98 -9.42 7.03
N SER A 21 -6.13 -9.97 6.68
CA SER A 21 -7.41 -9.31 6.92
C SER A 21 -7.84 -9.55 8.36
N TRP A 22 -8.53 -8.60 8.97
CA TRP A 22 -8.96 -8.72 10.35
C TRP A 22 -10.36 -8.18 10.57
N GLU A 23 -10.98 -8.65 11.63
CA GLU A 23 -12.30 -8.23 12.08
C GLU A 23 -12.22 -7.78 13.54
N ARG A 24 -13.00 -6.77 13.88
CA ARG A 24 -13.13 -6.28 15.25
C ARG A 24 -14.58 -5.93 15.50
N GLU A 25 -15.08 -6.29 16.68
CA GLU A 25 -16.39 -5.84 17.14
C GLU A 25 -16.23 -4.62 18.04
N ASN A 26 -17.06 -3.61 17.85
CA ASN A 26 -17.12 -2.43 18.70
C ASN A 26 -18.59 -2.01 18.85
N ASN A 27 -19.11 -2.04 20.09
CA ASN A 27 -20.48 -1.63 20.41
C ASN A 27 -21.56 -2.25 19.51
N GLY A 28 -21.48 -3.57 19.23
CA GLY A 28 -22.44 -4.26 18.36
C GLY A 28 -22.29 -3.98 16.86
N ILE A 29 -21.22 -3.31 16.46
CA ILE A 29 -20.82 -3.11 15.06
C ILE A 29 -19.58 -3.97 14.78
N THR A 30 -19.69 -4.90 13.84
CA THR A 30 -18.57 -5.65 13.28
C THR A 30 -17.89 -4.80 12.20
N ILE A 31 -16.59 -4.58 12.38
CA ILE A 31 -15.73 -3.86 11.45
C ILE A 31 -14.80 -4.86 10.76
N THR A 32 -15.09 -5.18 9.51
CA THR A 32 -14.26 -6.07 8.70
C THR A 32 -13.31 -5.26 7.83
N THR A 33 -12.01 -5.51 7.96
CA THR A 33 -10.97 -4.89 7.12
C THR A 33 -10.28 -5.95 6.27
N THR A 34 -10.42 -5.81 4.95
CA THR A 34 -9.94 -6.79 3.97
C THR A 34 -8.87 -6.19 3.06
N CYS A 35 -7.80 -6.93 2.79
CA CYS A 35 -6.80 -6.53 1.80
C CYS A 35 -7.31 -6.90 0.39
N LEU A 36 -7.51 -5.90 -0.47
CA LEU A 36 -7.97 -6.10 -1.85
C LEU A 36 -6.82 -6.39 -2.82
N ALA A 37 -5.68 -5.76 -2.60
CA ALA A 37 -4.48 -5.94 -3.40
C ALA A 37 -3.25 -5.49 -2.60
N HIS A 38 -2.11 -6.14 -2.81
CA HIS A 38 -0.85 -5.68 -2.24
C HIS A 38 0.34 -5.98 -3.15
N CYS A 39 1.41 -5.20 -3.03
CA CYS A 39 2.68 -5.51 -3.67
C CYS A 39 3.85 -4.90 -2.91
N PHE A 40 4.98 -5.61 -2.91
CA PHE A 40 6.24 -5.08 -2.43
C PHE A 40 7.07 -4.49 -3.58
N ARG A 41 7.59 -3.27 -3.39
CA ARG A 41 8.46 -2.56 -4.33
C ARG A 41 9.75 -2.16 -3.62
N GLY A 42 10.86 -2.79 -3.99
CA GLY A 42 12.16 -2.50 -3.39
C GLY A 42 13.21 -3.55 -3.69
N GLY A 43 14.31 -3.46 -2.97
CA GLY A 43 15.46 -4.36 -3.10
C GLY A 43 15.37 -5.56 -2.16
N ARG A 44 16.53 -6.17 -1.90
CA ARG A 44 16.64 -7.36 -1.05
C ARG A 44 16.37 -7.07 0.43
N PHE A 45 16.81 -5.91 0.93
CA PHE A 45 16.81 -5.59 2.37
C PHE A 45 15.90 -4.43 2.76
N SER A 46 15.30 -3.73 1.80
CA SER A 46 14.38 -2.63 2.06
C SER A 46 13.46 -2.37 0.89
N GLY A 47 12.32 -1.76 1.17
CA GLY A 47 11.35 -1.37 0.16
C GLY A 47 10.05 -0.87 0.77
N VAL A 48 9.05 -0.72 -0.08
CA VAL A 48 7.71 -0.28 0.29
C VAL A 48 6.73 -1.40 0.00
N LEU A 49 5.94 -1.76 0.99
CA LEU A 49 4.75 -2.58 0.84
C LEU A 49 3.55 -1.65 0.64
N TRP A 50 3.00 -1.69 -0.56
CA TRP A 50 1.76 -1.02 -0.91
C TRP A 50 0.60 -2.00 -0.75
N ALA A 51 -0.49 -1.58 -0.11
CA ALA A 51 -1.72 -2.35 -0.06
C ALA A 51 -2.95 -1.45 -0.26
N VAL A 52 -4.00 -2.03 -0.83
CA VAL A 52 -5.33 -1.45 -0.92
C VAL A 52 -6.21 -2.16 0.09
N TRP A 53 -6.83 -1.39 0.97
CA TRP A 53 -7.70 -1.90 2.00
C TRP A 53 -9.14 -1.53 1.72
N LYS A 54 -10.05 -2.39 2.19
CA LYS A 54 -11.48 -2.13 2.25
C LYS A 54 -11.96 -2.35 3.67
N ARG A 55 -12.71 -1.40 4.22
CA ARG A 55 -13.35 -1.51 5.54
C ARG A 55 -14.86 -1.47 5.39
N LYS A 56 -15.54 -2.44 6.00
CA LYS A 56 -17.00 -2.54 6.07
C LYS A 56 -17.45 -2.42 7.52
N PHE A 57 -18.64 -1.88 7.71
CA PHE A 57 -19.27 -1.73 9.02
C PHE A 57 -20.63 -2.41 8.97
N THR A 58 -20.82 -3.45 9.77
CA THR A 58 -22.07 -4.22 9.79
C THR A 58 -22.59 -4.37 11.21
N SER A 59 -23.90 -4.22 11.39
CA SER A 59 -24.60 -4.54 12.63
C SER A 59 -25.78 -5.43 12.29
N ASP A 60 -25.95 -6.53 13.02
CA ASP A 60 -26.97 -7.57 12.73
C ASP A 60 -27.00 -8.01 11.25
N GLY A 61 -25.82 -8.13 10.64
CA GLY A 61 -25.65 -8.52 9.23
C GLY A 61 -26.02 -7.44 8.19
N LYS A 62 -26.38 -6.23 8.62
CA LYS A 62 -26.73 -5.11 7.74
C LYS A 62 -25.62 -4.05 7.71
N PRO A 63 -25.31 -3.46 6.53
CA PRO A 63 -24.38 -2.33 6.46
C PRO A 63 -24.93 -1.13 7.24
N VAL A 64 -24.12 -0.56 8.13
CA VAL A 64 -24.49 0.62 8.93
C VAL A 64 -23.79 1.89 8.47
N GLU A 65 -22.65 1.76 7.79
CA GLU A 65 -21.91 2.88 7.20
C GLU A 65 -21.45 2.53 5.78
N PRO A 66 -21.17 3.54 4.93
CA PRO A 66 -20.52 3.32 3.64
C PRO A 66 -19.19 2.60 3.79
N ASP A 67 -18.92 1.64 2.90
CA ASP A 67 -17.61 0.99 2.83
C ASP A 67 -16.52 2.03 2.58
N GLN A 68 -15.40 1.89 3.27
CA GLN A 68 -14.23 2.74 3.06
C GLN A 68 -13.15 1.99 2.31
N ARG A 69 -12.32 2.71 1.56
CA ARG A 69 -11.10 2.17 0.95
C ARG A 69 -9.97 3.17 1.05
N TRP A 70 -8.76 2.66 1.19
CA TRP A 70 -7.55 3.49 1.21
C TRP A 70 -6.35 2.70 0.71
N ILE A 71 -5.29 3.44 0.38
CA ILE A 71 -3.99 2.89 0.04
C ILE A 71 -3.08 3.05 1.26
N SER A 72 -2.43 1.98 1.70
CA SER A 72 -1.42 2.02 2.75
C SER A 72 0.00 1.93 2.18
N CYS A 73 0.94 2.57 2.88
CA CYS A 73 2.35 2.58 2.57
C CYS A 73 3.16 2.10 3.77
N ASP A 74 3.58 0.84 3.79
CA ASP A 74 4.45 0.34 4.85
C ASP A 74 5.90 0.30 4.35
N LEU A 75 6.78 1.07 4.98
CA LEU A 75 8.21 0.92 4.76
C LEU A 75 8.66 -0.37 5.42
N ILE A 76 9.33 -1.23 4.68
CA ILE A 76 9.87 -2.48 5.18
C ILE A 76 11.39 -2.40 5.12
N ARG A 77 12.08 -2.81 6.19
CA ARG A 77 13.54 -2.90 6.20
C ARG A 77 14.03 -4.11 7.00
N TYR A 78 15.21 -4.60 6.64
CA TYR A 78 15.99 -5.50 7.45
C TYR A 78 17.05 -4.70 8.20
N HIS A 79 17.13 -4.86 9.52
CA HIS A 79 18.07 -4.14 10.37
C HIS A 79 18.42 -4.99 11.58
N SER A 80 19.72 -5.09 11.90
CA SER A 80 20.23 -5.82 13.07
C SER A 80 19.72 -7.26 13.24
N GLY A 81 19.59 -7.99 12.13
CA GLY A 81 19.12 -9.39 12.19
C GLY A 81 17.61 -9.55 12.02
N GLU A 82 16.84 -8.46 12.05
CA GLU A 82 15.37 -8.50 12.14
C GLU A 82 14.70 -7.74 11.00
N TRP A 83 13.48 -8.18 10.65
CA TRP A 83 12.62 -7.47 9.72
C TRP A 83 11.69 -6.53 10.48
N GLY A 84 11.72 -5.25 10.11
CA GLY A 84 10.86 -4.23 10.69
C GLY A 84 10.01 -3.55 9.63
N TYR A 85 8.92 -2.94 10.09
CA TYR A 85 8.08 -2.07 9.30
C TYR A 85 7.86 -0.72 9.96
N LYS A 86 7.50 0.26 9.15
CA LYS A 86 6.98 1.55 9.59
C LYS A 86 5.81 1.92 8.70
N ASP A 87 4.65 2.06 9.30
CA ASP A 87 3.43 2.53 8.63
C ASP A 87 3.54 4.02 8.30
N MET A 88 3.18 4.34 7.06
CA MET A 88 3.05 5.69 6.56
C MET A 88 1.66 5.85 5.97
N GLU A 89 0.99 6.92 6.35
CA GLU A 89 -0.29 7.28 5.78
C GLU A 89 -0.10 8.09 4.49
N GLU A 90 -1.03 7.95 3.55
CA GLU A 90 -1.09 8.75 2.32
C GLU A 90 -1.14 10.26 2.62
N SER A 91 -1.75 10.64 3.75
CA SER A 91 -1.86 12.02 4.24
C SER A 91 -0.50 12.68 4.52
N MET A 92 0.54 11.89 4.80
CA MET A 92 1.86 12.39 5.17
C MET A 92 2.80 12.60 3.98
N LEU A 93 2.28 12.57 2.74
CA LEU A 93 3.06 12.67 1.50
C LEU A 93 4.28 11.72 1.56
N PRO A 94 4.07 10.40 1.63
CA PRO A 94 5.20 9.49 1.57
C PRO A 94 5.93 9.81 0.27
N TYR A 95 7.18 10.27 0.35
CA TYR A 95 8.06 10.62 -0.79
C TYR A 95 8.45 9.36 -1.62
N TYR A 96 7.53 8.40 -1.71
CA TYR A 96 7.58 7.14 -2.41
C TYR A 96 6.43 7.12 -3.43
N TYR A 97 6.80 7.06 -4.70
CA TYR A 97 5.86 7.17 -5.83
C TYR A 97 5.73 5.84 -6.60
N SER A 98 6.23 4.75 -6.04
CA SER A 98 6.27 3.43 -6.68
C SER A 98 4.94 2.65 -6.59
N CYS A 99 3.91 3.23 -5.95
CA CYS A 99 2.57 2.65 -5.82
C CYS A 99 2.01 2.28 -7.20
N PRO A 100 1.48 1.07 -7.43
CA PRO A 100 0.89 0.72 -8.71
C PRO A 100 -0.25 1.66 -9.13
N GLN A 101 -0.26 2.13 -10.38
CA GLN A 101 -1.34 2.99 -10.90
C GLN A 101 -2.72 2.35 -10.73
N LYS A 102 -2.85 1.04 -10.96
CA LYS A 102 -4.10 0.29 -10.75
C LYS A 102 -4.67 0.37 -9.33
N TYR A 103 -3.87 0.74 -8.32
CA TYR A 103 -4.38 0.92 -6.96
C TYR A 103 -5.10 2.25 -6.80
N LEU A 104 -4.73 3.27 -7.59
CA LEU A 104 -5.46 4.54 -7.65
C LEU A 104 -6.88 4.31 -8.19
N ASP A 105 -7.03 3.42 -9.17
CA ASP A 105 -8.34 3.06 -9.75
C ASP A 105 -9.22 2.27 -8.77
N LEU A 106 -8.61 1.50 -7.86
CA LEU A 106 -9.34 0.76 -6.82
C LEU A 106 -9.86 1.64 -5.69
N VAL A 107 -9.34 2.86 -5.58
CA VAL A 107 -9.67 3.85 -4.55
C VAL A 107 -9.94 5.21 -5.20
N PRO A 108 -10.99 5.41 -6.03
CA PRO A 108 -11.25 6.71 -6.67
C PRO A 108 -11.34 7.86 -5.67
N LEU A 109 -10.76 9.03 -6.01
CA LEU A 109 -10.70 10.20 -5.11
C LEU A 109 -12.10 10.73 -4.79
N GLU A 110 -12.99 10.70 -5.77
CA GLU A 110 -14.37 11.20 -5.70
C GLU A 110 -15.21 10.39 -4.72
N GLN A 111 -14.86 9.11 -4.53
CA GLN A 111 -15.61 8.19 -3.69
C GLN A 111 -14.98 8.01 -2.30
N TYR A 112 -13.66 7.87 -2.23
CA TYR A 112 -12.95 7.48 -1.01
C TYR A 112 -11.98 8.53 -0.48
N GLY A 113 -11.81 9.64 -1.19
CA GLY A 113 -10.81 10.66 -0.87
C GLY A 113 -9.38 10.16 -1.07
N GLY A 114 -8.43 10.84 -0.43
CA GLY A 114 -6.99 10.61 -0.54
C GLY A 114 -6.22 11.90 -0.75
N ASN A 115 -4.91 11.79 -0.98
CA ASN A 115 -4.05 12.92 -1.25
C ASN A 115 -3.91 13.13 -2.77
N VAL A 116 -4.55 14.18 -3.29
CA VAL A 116 -4.58 14.47 -4.74
C VAL A 116 -3.18 14.68 -5.30
N GLU A 117 -2.35 15.46 -4.60
CA GLU A 117 -0.99 15.80 -5.02
C GLU A 117 -0.10 14.55 -5.10
N TRP A 118 -0.11 13.72 -4.07
CA TRP A 118 0.67 12.48 -4.05
C TRP A 118 0.27 11.55 -5.20
N ARG A 119 -1.03 11.39 -5.47
CA ARG A 119 -1.50 10.52 -6.55
C ARG A 119 -1.06 11.02 -7.92
N GLU A 120 -1.00 12.33 -8.10
CA GLU A 120 -0.45 12.91 -9.32
C GLU A 120 1.05 12.65 -9.46
N LEU A 121 1.82 12.80 -8.39
CA LEU A 121 3.24 12.44 -8.37
C LEU A 121 3.47 10.94 -8.65
N VAL A 122 2.58 10.05 -8.18
CA VAL A 122 2.60 8.62 -8.56
C VAL A 122 2.40 8.45 -10.07
N ARG A 123 1.42 9.12 -10.67
CA ARG A 123 1.17 9.03 -12.12
C ARG A 123 2.39 9.50 -12.92
N GLN A 124 2.94 10.67 -12.58
CA GLN A 124 4.14 11.23 -13.20
C GLN A 124 5.35 10.30 -13.04
N HIS A 125 5.54 9.70 -11.87
CA HIS A 125 6.62 8.74 -11.64
C HIS A 125 6.56 7.58 -12.63
N HIS A 126 5.39 6.97 -12.81
CA HIS A 126 5.22 5.84 -13.75
C HIS A 126 5.38 6.25 -15.20
N GLU A 127 4.89 7.43 -15.58
CA GLU A 127 5.12 8.00 -16.91
C GLU A 127 6.61 8.16 -17.20
N ASN A 128 7.35 8.81 -16.30
CA ASN A 128 8.79 8.97 -16.39
C ASN A 128 9.52 7.63 -16.51
N GLN A 129 9.10 6.62 -15.75
CA GLN A 129 9.70 5.28 -15.82
C GLN A 129 9.38 4.57 -17.14
N ARG A 130 8.17 4.75 -17.70
CA ARG A 130 7.77 4.22 -19.01
C ARG A 130 8.60 4.85 -20.12
N GLU A 131 8.80 6.17 -20.08
CA GLU A 131 9.65 6.87 -21.05
C GLU A 131 11.10 6.42 -21.00
N LYS A 132 11.68 6.32 -19.80
CA LYS A 132 13.05 5.81 -19.63
C LYS A 132 13.21 4.41 -20.24
N ARG A 133 12.22 3.52 -20.04
CA ARG A 133 12.22 2.18 -20.63
C ARG A 133 12.11 2.21 -22.15
N ARG A 134 11.27 3.09 -22.72
CA ARG A 134 11.15 3.27 -24.18
C ARG A 134 12.46 3.76 -24.80
N ARG A 135 13.08 4.79 -24.21
CA ARG A 135 14.37 5.33 -24.67
C ARG A 135 15.49 4.29 -24.64
N LYS A 136 15.56 3.47 -23.58
CA LYS A 136 16.53 2.36 -23.51
C LYS A 136 16.30 1.31 -24.60
N ARG A 137 15.03 0.95 -24.86
CA ARG A 137 14.70 -0.02 -25.91
C ARG A 137 15.07 0.50 -27.30
N SER A 138 14.82 1.77 -27.60
CA SER A 138 15.20 2.36 -28.90
C SER A 138 16.72 2.45 -29.09
N GLN A 139 17.48 2.70 -28.03
CA GLN A 139 18.95 2.69 -28.10
C GLN A 139 19.52 1.29 -28.32
N MET A 140 18.94 0.25 -27.72
CA MET A 140 19.39 -1.14 -27.92
C MET A 140 18.99 -1.71 -29.29
N SER A 141 17.96 -1.19 -29.95
CA SER A 141 17.55 -1.62 -31.30
C SER A 141 18.39 -0.99 -32.43
N HIS A 142 19.37 -0.15 -32.10
CA HIS A 142 20.30 0.49 -33.05
C HIS A 142 21.75 0.01 -32.83
N VAL A 143 21.93 -1.06 -32.06
CA VAL A 143 23.18 -1.80 -31.83
C VAL A 143 22.95 -3.23 -32.29
#